data_AF-A0A9X0A9Z6-F1
#
_entry.id   AF-A0A9X0A9Z6-F1
#
_cell.length_a   1.000
_cell.length_b   1.000
_cell.length_c   1.000
_cell.angle_alpha   90.00
_cell.angle_beta   90.00
_cell.angle_gamma   90.00
#
_symmetry.space_group_name_H-M   'P 1'
#
loop_
_entity.id
_entity.type
_entity.pdbx_description
1 polymer ?
#
loop_
_entity_poly.entity_id
_entity_poly.type
_entity_poly.pdbx_seq_one_letter_code
_entity_poly.pdbx_strand_id
1 'polypeptide(L)'
;MFDDSGAIVSASMISVGAGPWSSLEDSFRGCLELAFTKADASTYFKGWYANGVREPTDNLLYDPKTGRITALLDYDFSCILHPAYEFFRSFTGNGGQLTGWSDDQISQEQEAVALRNTKLTGQFPSPLPAPVASDNGPAVDWELAQIWEDELQKLDVKRPSTILGIDTVVDVDVLLGLLLPWRLINEDFLRMNPDEDQRMALRRMGERQLKGLLKHLGF
;
A
#
# COMPACT_ATOMS: atom_id res chain seq x y z
N MET A 1 38.41 8.21 -17.21
CA MET A 1 39.40 7.13 -17.47
C MET A 1 40.00 7.41 -18.85
N PHE A 2 41.17 6.88 -19.18
CA PHE A 2 41.73 7.00 -20.53
C PHE A 2 41.66 5.65 -21.24
N ASP A 3 41.37 5.64 -22.53
CA ASP A 3 41.50 4.42 -23.35
C ASP A 3 42.97 4.20 -23.80
N ASP A 4 43.22 3.11 -24.53
CA ASP A 4 44.55 2.75 -25.03
C ASP A 4 45.14 3.78 -26.03
N SER A 5 44.30 4.71 -26.52
CA SER A 5 44.72 5.82 -27.37
C SER A 5 45.00 7.12 -26.59
N GLY A 6 44.79 7.12 -25.27
CA GLY A 6 44.96 8.28 -24.41
C GLY A 6 43.78 9.26 -24.42
N ALA A 7 42.61 8.86 -24.94
CA ALA A 7 41.41 9.69 -24.98
C ALA A 7 40.62 9.57 -23.66
N ILE A 8 40.01 10.67 -23.20
CA ILE A 8 39.13 10.65 -22.03
C ILE A 8 37.85 9.88 -22.38
N VAL A 9 37.57 8.82 -21.62
CA VAL A 9 36.35 8.01 -21.74
C VAL A 9 35.54 8.02 -20.45
N SER A 10 34.23 7.86 -20.62
CA SER A 10 33.27 7.64 -19.53
C SER A 10 33.67 6.40 -18.74
N ALA A 11 33.58 6.48 -17.41
CA ALA A 11 33.93 5.39 -16.52
C ALA A 11 32.98 5.35 -15.33
N SER A 12 33.07 4.29 -14.54
CA SER A 12 32.31 4.20 -13.30
C SER A 12 32.66 5.36 -12.36
N MET A 13 31.63 5.87 -11.68
CA MET A 13 31.80 6.86 -10.63
C MET A 13 32.49 6.19 -9.44
N ILE A 14 33.70 6.63 -9.09
CA ILE A 14 34.55 5.97 -8.09
C ILE A 14 33.86 5.83 -6.71
N SER A 15 33.10 6.85 -6.29
CA SER A 15 32.39 6.86 -5.01
C SER A 15 31.23 5.85 -4.95
N VAL A 16 30.62 5.56 -6.09
CA VAL A 16 29.45 4.67 -6.20
C VAL A 16 29.92 3.26 -6.53
N GLY A 17 30.85 3.14 -7.48
CA GLY A 17 31.34 1.87 -8.05
C GLY A 17 30.52 1.38 -9.25
N ALA A 18 29.70 2.25 -9.85
CA ALA A 18 28.82 1.94 -10.97
C ALA A 18 28.86 3.01 -12.08
N GLY A 19 28.27 2.71 -13.23
CA GLY A 19 28.37 3.49 -14.46
C GLY A 19 29.48 2.95 -15.38
N PRO A 20 29.79 3.65 -16.49
CA PRO A 20 29.19 4.91 -16.92
C PRO A 20 27.72 4.76 -17.35
N TRP A 21 26.97 5.84 -17.29
CA TRP A 21 25.55 5.87 -17.63
C TRP A 21 25.30 6.74 -18.87
N SER A 22 24.30 6.37 -19.66
CA SER A 22 23.89 7.05 -20.90
C SER A 22 23.15 8.35 -20.66
N SER A 23 22.55 8.53 -19.47
CA SER A 23 21.80 9.72 -19.10
C SER A 23 21.95 10.04 -17.60
N LEU A 24 21.52 11.25 -17.23
CA LEU A 24 21.46 11.66 -15.83
C LEU A 24 20.43 10.82 -15.06
N GLU A 25 19.30 10.48 -15.68
CA GLU A 25 18.28 9.61 -15.09
C GLU A 25 18.85 8.22 -14.79
N ASP A 26 19.55 7.61 -15.75
CA ASP A 26 20.22 6.31 -15.56
C ASP A 26 21.25 6.36 -14.44
N SER A 27 21.92 7.51 -14.27
CA SER A 27 22.87 7.72 -13.17
C SER A 27 22.18 7.77 -11.82
N PHE A 28 21.06 8.49 -11.68
CA PHE A 28 20.29 8.50 -10.43
C PHE A 28 19.68 7.14 -10.12
N ARG A 29 19.10 6.46 -11.12
CA ARG A 29 18.53 5.11 -10.99
C ARG A 29 19.59 4.11 -10.54
N GLY A 30 20.73 4.05 -11.23
CA GLY A 30 21.83 3.15 -10.88
C GLY A 30 22.47 3.46 -9.51
N CYS A 31 22.56 4.73 -9.13
CA CYS A 31 23.00 5.12 -7.77
C CYS A 31 22.02 4.62 -6.70
N LEU A 32 20.71 4.75 -6.94
CA LEU A 32 19.66 4.36 -6.00
C LEU A 32 19.60 2.83 -5.83
N GLU A 33 19.63 2.07 -6.92
CA GLU A 33 19.68 0.60 -6.92
C GLU A 33 20.87 0.08 -6.12
N LEU A 34 22.05 0.68 -6.33
CA LEU A 34 23.26 0.30 -5.60
C LEU A 34 23.17 0.67 -4.11
N ALA A 35 22.58 1.83 -3.79
CA ALA A 35 22.37 2.25 -2.41
C ALA A 35 21.43 1.26 -1.67
N PHE A 36 20.35 0.82 -2.30
CA PHE A 36 19.47 -0.22 -1.75
C PHE A 36 20.18 -1.55 -1.59
N THR A 37 20.91 -2.01 -2.61
CA THR A 37 21.70 -3.25 -2.54
C THR A 37 22.68 -3.22 -1.37
N LYS A 38 23.42 -2.11 -1.20
CA LYS A 38 24.34 -1.92 -0.08
C LYS A 38 23.61 -1.85 1.25
N ALA A 39 22.42 -1.25 1.27
CA ALA A 39 21.63 -1.15 2.48
C ALA A 39 21.10 -2.49 2.95
N ASP A 40 20.59 -3.31 2.03
CA ASP A 40 20.05 -4.64 2.32
C ASP A 40 21.17 -5.60 2.76
N ALA A 41 22.36 -5.47 2.17
CA ALA A 41 23.55 -6.24 2.56
C ALA A 41 24.16 -5.80 3.91
N SER A 42 23.76 -4.65 4.46
CA SER A 42 24.32 -4.12 5.70
C SER A 42 23.81 -4.88 6.92
N THR A 43 24.74 -5.44 7.72
CA THR A 43 24.39 -6.09 8.99
C THR A 43 23.97 -5.10 10.09
N TYR A 44 24.30 -3.81 9.93
CA TYR A 44 24.04 -2.77 10.93
C TYR A 44 22.62 -2.22 10.85
N PHE A 45 22.14 -1.95 9.63
CA PHE A 45 20.83 -1.35 9.42
C PHE A 45 19.87 -2.24 8.62
N LYS A 46 20.35 -3.34 8.04
CA LYS A 46 19.53 -4.40 7.42
C LYS A 46 18.43 -3.82 6.54
N GLY A 47 18.81 -3.06 5.52
CA GLY A 47 17.85 -2.41 4.62
C GLY A 47 17.01 -1.29 5.23
N TRP A 48 17.33 -0.83 6.45
CA TRP A 48 16.52 0.12 7.23
C TRP A 48 15.09 -0.38 7.53
N TYR A 49 14.89 -1.71 7.50
CA TYR A 49 13.61 -2.30 7.89
C TYR A 49 13.34 -2.17 9.40
N ALA A 50 14.39 -2.09 10.22
CA ALA A 50 14.23 -1.84 11.65
C ALA A 50 13.69 -0.42 11.90
N ASN A 51 12.62 -0.31 12.69
CA ASN A 51 11.91 0.94 13.01
C ASN A 51 11.15 1.58 11.84
N GLY A 52 10.70 0.81 10.84
CA GLY A 52 9.75 1.28 9.85
C GLY A 52 10.27 2.23 8.78
N VAL A 53 11.57 2.55 8.75
CA VAL A 53 12.14 3.54 7.82
C VAL A 53 12.03 3.11 6.35
N ARG A 54 12.08 1.80 6.09
CA ARG A 54 11.79 1.18 4.79
C ARG A 54 10.73 0.07 4.92
N GLU A 55 9.81 0.21 5.88
CA GLU A 55 8.62 -0.66 5.88
C GLU A 55 7.81 -0.38 4.60
N PRO A 56 7.37 -1.43 3.88
CA PRO A 56 6.72 -1.28 2.59
C PRO A 56 5.26 -0.91 2.80
N THR A 57 4.95 0.38 2.99
CA THR A 57 3.57 0.85 2.78
C THR A 57 3.47 2.27 2.28
N ASP A 58 4.37 3.17 2.68
CA ASP A 58 4.17 4.57 2.33
C ASP A 58 5.29 5.00 1.40
N ASN A 59 4.94 5.27 0.14
CA ASN A 59 5.81 5.91 -0.85
C ASN A 59 6.27 7.33 -0.41
N LEU A 60 6.20 7.66 0.88
CA LEU A 60 6.43 8.95 1.50
C LEU A 60 7.70 8.91 2.35
N LEU A 61 8.59 9.88 2.16
CA LEU A 61 9.66 10.18 3.09
C LEU A 61 9.26 11.37 3.96
N TYR A 62 9.59 11.32 5.25
CA TYR A 62 9.36 12.44 6.17
C TYR A 62 10.60 12.74 7.03
N ASP A 63 10.72 13.99 7.48
CA ASP A 63 11.70 14.40 8.47
C ASP A 63 11.21 13.99 9.87
N PRO A 64 11.87 13.04 10.57
CA PRO A 64 11.40 12.55 11.86
C PRO A 64 11.44 13.60 12.97
N LYS A 65 12.19 14.71 12.81
CA LYS A 65 12.23 15.79 13.81
C LYS A 65 11.04 16.73 13.68
N THR A 66 10.57 16.95 12.46
CA THR A 66 9.55 17.96 12.18
C THR A 66 8.21 17.35 11.75
N GLY A 67 8.17 16.05 11.45
CA GLY A 67 7.01 15.34 10.91
C GLY A 67 6.64 15.76 9.48
N ARG A 68 7.47 16.55 8.80
CA ARG A 68 7.17 17.05 7.46
C ARG A 68 7.45 16.01 6.40
N ILE A 69 6.52 15.81 5.48
CA ILE A 69 6.78 15.07 4.23
C ILE A 69 7.87 15.81 3.45
N THR A 70 8.89 15.08 3.05
CA THR A 70 10.08 15.60 2.34
C THR A 70 10.17 15.07 0.91
N ALA A 71 9.58 13.91 0.63
CA ALA A 71 9.45 13.36 -0.72
C ALA A 71 8.26 12.41 -0.81
N LEU A 72 7.73 12.27 -2.02
CA LEU A 72 6.85 11.17 -2.44
C LEU A 72 7.58 10.47 -3.60
N LEU A 73 7.64 9.14 -3.56
CA LEU A 73 8.44 8.25 -4.41
C LEU A 73 7.52 7.32 -5.20
N ASP A 74 8.12 6.49 -6.08
CA ASP A 74 7.47 5.32 -6.69
C ASP A 74 6.11 5.64 -7.36
N TYR A 75 6.18 6.47 -8.40
CA TYR A 75 5.04 6.92 -9.19
C TYR A 75 4.70 5.99 -10.37
N ASP A 76 5.27 4.79 -10.42
CA ASP A 76 5.17 3.91 -11.59
C ASP A 76 3.73 3.43 -11.87
N PHE A 77 2.83 3.55 -10.88
CA PHE A 77 1.40 3.27 -10.98
C PHE A 77 0.51 4.53 -11.06
N SER A 78 1.09 5.71 -11.26
CA SER A 78 0.33 6.97 -11.32
C SER A 78 -0.63 7.01 -12.49
N CYS A 79 -1.87 7.41 -12.23
CA CYS A 79 -2.89 7.58 -13.25
C CYS A 79 -3.91 8.65 -12.85
N ILE A 80 -4.64 9.20 -13.82
CA ILE A 80 -5.73 10.15 -13.56
C ILE A 80 -6.98 9.35 -13.22
N LEU A 81 -7.34 9.33 -11.93
CA LEU A 81 -8.51 8.62 -11.41
C LEU A 81 -9.38 9.52 -10.54
N HIS A 82 -10.55 9.00 -10.16
CA HIS A 82 -11.39 9.66 -9.17
C HIS A 82 -10.67 9.65 -7.80
N PRO A 83 -10.72 10.74 -7.00
CA PRO A 83 -10.02 10.83 -5.71
C PRO A 83 -10.36 9.72 -4.70
N ALA A 84 -11.51 9.05 -4.88
CA ALA A 84 -11.90 7.88 -4.09
C ALA A 84 -10.86 6.75 -4.14
N TYR A 85 -10.13 6.62 -5.25
CA TYR A 85 -9.17 5.54 -5.46
C TYR A 85 -8.03 5.53 -4.44
N GLU A 86 -7.59 6.70 -3.97
CA GLU A 86 -6.58 6.81 -2.91
C GLU A 86 -7.04 6.16 -1.61
N PHE A 87 -8.32 6.29 -1.28
CA PHE A 87 -8.89 5.63 -0.10
C PHE A 87 -8.96 4.11 -0.25
N PHE A 88 -8.91 3.56 -1.46
CA PHE A 88 -8.93 2.11 -1.66
C PHE A 88 -7.54 1.49 -1.55
N ARG A 89 -6.49 2.23 -1.98
CA ARG A 89 -5.14 1.68 -2.18
C ARG A 89 -4.06 2.29 -1.29
N SER A 90 -4.09 3.59 -1.03
CA SER A 90 -2.92 4.35 -0.57
C SER A 90 -2.82 4.50 0.95
N PHE A 91 -3.90 4.23 1.70
CA PHE A 91 -3.96 4.49 3.13
C PHE A 91 -4.12 3.22 3.99
N THR A 92 -3.61 2.09 3.48
CA THR A 92 -3.55 0.81 4.22
C THR A 92 -2.75 0.97 5.51
N GLY A 93 -3.24 0.43 6.63
CA GLY A 93 -2.50 0.44 7.91
C GLY A 93 -2.59 1.74 8.73
N ASN A 94 -2.86 2.88 8.09
CA ASN A 94 -2.92 4.20 8.76
C ASN A 94 -4.36 4.62 9.15
N GLY A 95 -5.30 3.67 9.18
CA GLY A 95 -6.71 3.94 9.49
C GLY A 95 -7.45 4.79 8.44
N GLY A 96 -6.83 5.09 7.30
CA GLY A 96 -7.41 5.92 6.24
C GLY A 96 -8.05 5.13 5.09
N GLN A 97 -7.80 3.82 5.00
CA GLN A 97 -8.34 2.98 3.94
C GLN A 97 -9.86 2.78 4.10
N LEU A 98 -10.59 2.88 3.00
CA LEU A 98 -11.96 2.41 2.86
C LEU A 98 -11.94 1.03 2.18
N THR A 99 -12.50 0.03 2.85
CA THR A 99 -12.68 -1.31 2.32
C THR A 99 -14.09 -1.52 1.78
N GLY A 100 -14.24 -2.47 0.86
CA GLY A 100 -15.56 -2.91 0.38
C GLY A 100 -16.28 -3.77 1.40
N TRP A 101 -17.43 -4.28 1.00
CA TRP A 101 -18.26 -5.17 1.80
C TRP A 101 -17.48 -6.41 2.27
N SER A 102 -17.71 -6.78 3.52
CA SER A 102 -17.20 -7.99 4.15
C SER A 102 -18.32 -8.68 4.92
N ASP A 103 -18.18 -9.97 5.22
CA ASP A 103 -19.26 -10.77 5.79
C ASP A 103 -19.32 -10.55 7.31
N ASP A 104 -20.34 -9.82 7.76
CA ASP A 104 -20.54 -9.46 9.17
C ASP A 104 -20.84 -10.66 10.09
N GLN A 105 -21.10 -11.84 9.51
CA GLN A 105 -21.27 -13.09 10.24
C GLN A 105 -19.94 -13.69 10.71
N ILE A 106 -18.82 -13.20 10.18
CA ILE A 106 -17.48 -13.62 10.60
C ILE A 106 -17.01 -12.70 11.73
N SER A 107 -16.91 -13.24 12.95
CA SER A 107 -16.54 -12.47 14.15
C SER A 107 -15.22 -11.70 14.00
N GLN A 108 -14.28 -12.24 13.22
CA GLN A 108 -12.98 -11.64 12.93
C GLN A 108 -13.07 -10.41 11.99
N GLU A 109 -14.20 -10.19 11.31
CA GLU A 109 -14.40 -9.08 10.37
C GLU A 109 -15.22 -7.92 10.98
N GLN A 110 -15.76 -8.08 12.19
CA GLN A 110 -16.63 -7.10 12.83
C GLN A 110 -15.97 -5.73 13.04
N GLU A 111 -14.69 -5.71 13.40
CA GLU A 111 -13.93 -4.46 13.60
C GLU A 111 -13.73 -3.71 12.27
N ALA A 112 -13.45 -4.44 11.18
CA ALA A 112 -13.31 -3.88 9.84
C ALA A 112 -14.66 -3.34 9.31
N VAL A 113 -15.77 -4.05 9.55
CA VAL A 113 -17.13 -3.57 9.22
C VAL A 113 -17.45 -2.28 9.98
N ALA A 114 -17.15 -2.23 11.28
CA ALA A 114 -17.37 -1.04 12.08
C ALA A 114 -16.54 0.14 11.56
N LEU A 115 -15.25 -0.08 11.25
CA LEU A 115 -14.38 0.96 10.69
C LEU A 115 -14.92 1.46 9.33
N ARG A 116 -15.32 0.55 8.44
CA ARG A 116 -15.94 0.90 7.15
C ARG A 116 -17.16 1.79 7.34
N ASN A 117 -18.08 1.41 8.23
CA ASN A 117 -19.29 2.19 8.51
C ASN A 117 -18.97 3.58 9.07
N THR A 118 -17.99 3.67 9.97
CA THR A 118 -17.51 4.94 10.49
C THR A 118 -16.92 5.82 9.39
N LYS A 119 -16.15 5.28 8.44
CA LYS A 119 -15.64 6.05 7.30
C LYS A 119 -16.74 6.51 6.35
N LEU A 120 -17.73 5.67 6.07
CA LEU A 120 -18.85 6.03 5.19
C LEU A 120 -19.78 7.08 5.81
N THR A 121 -19.88 7.14 7.13
CA THR A 121 -20.75 8.10 7.83
C THR A 121 -20.00 9.32 8.34
N GLY A 122 -18.68 9.21 8.51
CA GLY A 122 -17.84 10.21 9.19
C GLY A 122 -18.11 10.27 10.70
N GLN A 123 -18.75 9.25 11.28
CA GLN A 123 -19.17 9.22 12.68
C GLN A 123 -18.42 8.14 13.45
N PHE A 124 -17.61 8.57 14.41
CA PHE A 124 -16.89 7.69 15.33
C PHE A 124 -17.71 7.46 16.61
N PRO A 125 -17.72 6.23 17.16
CA PRO A 125 -18.38 5.94 18.42
C PRO A 125 -17.69 6.68 19.59
N SER A 126 -18.45 6.93 20.65
CA SER A 126 -17.93 7.49 21.90
C SER A 126 -18.51 6.69 23.08
N PRO A 127 -17.68 5.98 23.86
CA PRO A 127 -16.21 5.88 23.74
C PRO A 127 -15.76 5.10 22.50
N LEU A 128 -14.50 5.31 22.08
CA LEU A 128 -13.87 4.49 21.03
C LEU A 128 -13.79 3.02 21.48
N PRO A 129 -13.89 2.05 20.55
CA PRO A 129 -13.78 0.63 20.87
C PRO A 129 -12.38 0.27 21.33
N ALA A 130 -12.28 -0.75 22.20
CA ALA A 130 -10.98 -1.34 22.53
C ALA A 130 -10.48 -2.16 21.34
N PRO A 131 -9.18 -2.08 20.97
CA PRO A 131 -8.62 -2.86 19.88
C PRO A 131 -8.80 -4.37 20.11
N VAL A 132 -9.27 -5.09 19.11
CA VAL A 132 -9.45 -6.55 19.18
C VAL A 132 -8.36 -7.24 18.37
N ALA A 133 -7.45 -7.95 19.05
CA ALA A 133 -6.42 -8.72 18.37
C ALA A 133 -7.06 -9.76 17.44
N SER A 134 -6.65 -9.77 16.17
CA SER A 134 -7.10 -10.75 15.18
C SER A 134 -5.93 -11.65 14.74
N ASP A 135 -6.25 -12.89 14.38
CA ASP A 135 -5.26 -13.79 13.77
C ASP A 135 -4.81 -13.32 12.37
N ASN A 136 -5.53 -12.36 11.78
CA ASN A 136 -5.37 -11.92 10.39
C ASN A 136 -4.62 -10.59 10.26
N GLY A 137 -4.14 -10.00 11.35
CA GLY A 137 -3.42 -8.73 11.33
C GLY A 137 -3.56 -7.92 12.61
N PRO A 138 -2.90 -6.75 12.68
CA PRO A 138 -3.02 -5.85 13.80
C PRO A 138 -4.48 -5.39 13.95
N ALA A 139 -4.89 -5.17 15.21
CA ALA A 139 -6.18 -4.59 15.52
C ALA A 139 -6.32 -3.17 14.92
N VAL A 140 -7.56 -2.72 14.72
CA VAL A 140 -7.79 -1.35 14.25
C VAL A 140 -7.30 -0.35 15.28
N ASP A 141 -6.46 0.60 14.84
CA ASP A 141 -6.13 1.79 15.61
C ASP A 141 -7.26 2.83 15.46
N TRP A 142 -8.23 2.75 16.37
CA TRP A 142 -9.42 3.61 16.38
C TRP A 142 -9.09 5.09 16.64
N GLU A 143 -8.04 5.36 17.42
CA GLU A 143 -7.59 6.72 17.72
C GLU A 143 -6.98 7.36 16.47
N LEU A 144 -6.07 6.65 15.80
CA LEU A 144 -5.48 7.10 14.54
C LEU A 144 -6.55 7.28 13.45
N ALA A 145 -7.48 6.34 13.33
CA ALA A 145 -8.57 6.42 12.36
C ALA A 145 -9.48 7.65 12.60
N GLN A 146 -9.73 8.01 13.86
CA GLN A 146 -10.50 9.20 14.25
C GLN A 146 -9.73 10.49 13.94
N ILE A 147 -8.46 10.57 14.35
CA ILE A 147 -7.59 11.71 14.05
C ILE A 147 -7.55 11.96 12.54
N TRP A 148 -7.41 10.90 11.74
CA TRP A 148 -7.43 10.99 10.29
C TRP A 148 -8.72 11.63 9.76
N GLU A 149 -9.89 11.14 10.19
CA GLU A 149 -11.17 11.69 9.74
C GLU A 149 -11.37 13.14 10.18
N ASP A 150 -10.98 13.47 11.42
CA ASP A 150 -11.07 14.82 11.99
C ASP A 150 -10.19 15.81 11.22
N GLU A 151 -8.95 15.45 10.89
CA GLU A 151 -8.06 16.31 10.11
C GLU A 151 -8.56 16.51 8.67
N LEU A 152 -9.05 15.45 8.01
CA LEU A 152 -9.69 15.60 6.69
C LEU A 152 -10.93 16.51 6.78
N GLN A 153 -11.71 16.42 7.87
CA GLN A 153 -12.85 17.31 8.08
C GLN A 153 -12.42 18.77 8.23
N LYS A 154 -11.41 19.02 9.07
CA LYS A 154 -10.90 20.37 9.35
C LYS A 154 -10.39 21.07 8.08
N LEU A 155 -9.81 20.28 7.16
CA LEU A 155 -9.28 20.76 5.89
C LEU A 155 -10.33 20.86 4.76
N ASP A 156 -11.59 20.50 5.03
CA ASP A 156 -12.70 20.51 4.06
C ASP A 156 -12.37 19.77 2.75
N VAL A 157 -11.67 18.64 2.86
CA VAL A 157 -11.32 17.81 1.70
C VAL A 157 -12.39 16.76 1.42
N LYS A 158 -12.44 16.29 0.17
CA LYS A 158 -13.26 15.12 -0.16
C LYS A 158 -12.78 13.91 0.61
N ARG A 159 -13.70 13.30 1.34
CA ARG A 159 -13.50 12.11 2.18
C ARG A 159 -14.61 11.10 1.94
N PRO A 160 -14.45 9.82 2.31
CA PRO A 160 -15.45 8.79 2.07
C PRO A 160 -16.87 9.19 2.44
N SER A 161 -17.07 9.79 3.62
CA SER A 161 -18.37 10.27 4.10
C SER A 161 -19.03 11.39 3.28
N THR A 162 -18.29 12.00 2.35
CA THR A 162 -18.76 13.12 1.51
C THR A 162 -18.78 12.77 0.01
N ILE A 163 -18.21 11.63 -0.39
CA ILE A 163 -18.18 11.20 -1.79
C ILE A 163 -19.44 10.39 -2.07
N LEU A 164 -20.35 10.95 -2.86
CA LEU A 164 -21.62 10.31 -3.22
C LEU A 164 -21.38 8.97 -3.95
N GLY A 165 -21.99 7.90 -3.44
CA GLY A 165 -21.95 6.56 -4.03
C GLY A 165 -20.62 5.81 -3.83
N ILE A 166 -19.72 6.29 -2.97
CA ILE A 166 -18.42 5.63 -2.75
C ILE A 166 -18.57 4.22 -2.16
N ASP A 167 -19.62 3.96 -1.39
CA ASP A 167 -19.97 2.67 -0.82
C ASP A 167 -20.16 1.60 -1.92
N THR A 168 -20.89 1.94 -2.98
CA THR A 168 -21.08 1.05 -4.13
C THR A 168 -19.79 0.93 -4.94
N VAL A 169 -19.06 2.03 -5.13
CA VAL A 169 -17.82 2.04 -5.92
C VAL A 169 -16.74 1.16 -5.27
N VAL A 170 -16.59 1.21 -3.95
CA VAL A 170 -15.60 0.36 -3.26
C VAL A 170 -15.97 -1.11 -3.34
N ASP A 171 -17.26 -1.46 -3.31
CA ASP A 171 -17.70 -2.85 -3.48
C ASP A 171 -17.42 -3.36 -4.90
N VAL A 172 -17.57 -2.50 -5.92
CA VAL A 172 -17.16 -2.81 -7.30
C VAL A 172 -15.64 -2.95 -7.43
N ASP A 173 -14.84 -2.10 -6.77
CA ASP A 173 -13.38 -2.24 -6.75
C ASP A 173 -12.94 -3.58 -6.13
N VAL A 174 -13.58 -4.00 -5.03
CA VAL A 174 -13.35 -5.33 -4.44
C VAL A 174 -13.77 -6.44 -5.40
N LEU A 175 -14.93 -6.33 -6.07
CA LEU A 175 -15.38 -7.31 -7.07
C LEU A 175 -14.35 -7.48 -8.18
N LEU A 176 -13.82 -6.37 -8.72
CA LEU A 176 -12.78 -6.42 -9.75
C LEU A 176 -11.52 -7.13 -9.26
N GLY A 177 -11.10 -6.86 -8.02
CA GLY A 177 -9.97 -7.54 -7.39
C GLY A 177 -10.19 -9.04 -7.18
N LEU A 178 -11.44 -9.47 -6.91
CA LEU A 178 -11.79 -10.88 -6.73
C LEU A 178 -11.95 -11.64 -8.04
N LEU A 179 -12.38 -10.98 -9.12
CA LEU A 179 -12.47 -11.57 -10.46
C LEU A 179 -11.08 -11.75 -11.10
N LEU A 180 -10.17 -10.81 -10.83
CA LEU A 180 -8.81 -10.78 -11.35
C LEU A 180 -7.79 -10.71 -10.20
N PRO A 181 -7.71 -11.75 -9.34
CA PRO A 181 -6.83 -11.74 -8.19
C PRO A 181 -5.37 -11.71 -8.66
N TRP A 182 -4.70 -10.56 -8.50
CA TRP A 182 -3.36 -10.29 -9.00
C TRP A 182 -2.36 -11.42 -8.70
N ARG A 183 -2.42 -11.97 -7.48
CA ARG A 183 -1.58 -13.10 -7.02
C ARG A 183 -1.78 -14.42 -7.77
N LEU A 184 -2.85 -14.56 -8.56
CA LEU A 184 -3.15 -15.75 -9.36
C LEU A 184 -3.12 -15.49 -10.86
N ILE A 185 -2.92 -14.24 -11.30
CA ILE A 185 -2.88 -13.88 -12.72
C ILE A 185 -1.56 -13.24 -13.15
N ASN A 186 -0.79 -12.68 -12.22
CA ASN A 186 0.49 -12.06 -12.52
C ASN A 186 1.58 -13.14 -12.68
N GLU A 187 2.19 -13.20 -13.87
CA GLU A 187 3.17 -14.24 -14.22
C GLU A 187 4.41 -14.23 -13.31
N ASP A 188 4.90 -13.04 -12.94
CA ASP A 188 6.05 -12.93 -12.05
C ASP A 188 5.73 -13.43 -10.66
N PHE A 189 4.58 -13.05 -10.10
CA PHE A 189 4.15 -13.55 -8.80
C PHE A 189 3.94 -15.06 -8.81
N LEU A 190 3.33 -15.60 -9.88
CA LEU A 190 3.18 -17.04 -10.05
C LEU A 190 4.55 -17.73 -10.12
N ARG A 191 5.51 -17.19 -10.87
CA ARG A 191 6.87 -17.74 -10.94
C ARG A 191 7.59 -17.71 -9.59
N MET A 192 7.37 -16.67 -8.79
CA MET A 192 7.96 -16.53 -7.45
C MET A 192 7.28 -17.40 -6.38
N ASN A 193 6.01 -17.77 -6.58
CA ASN A 193 5.27 -18.66 -5.69
C ASN A 193 4.91 -19.98 -6.39
N PRO A 194 5.83 -20.98 -6.43
CA PRO A 194 5.60 -22.27 -7.09
C PRO A 194 4.73 -23.24 -6.27
N ASP A 195 4.34 -22.89 -5.04
CA ASP A 195 3.55 -23.75 -4.16
C ASP A 195 2.09 -23.81 -4.62
N GLU A 196 1.71 -24.93 -5.22
CA GLU A 196 0.37 -25.13 -5.77
C GLU A 196 -0.71 -25.21 -4.68
N ASP A 197 -0.38 -25.73 -3.49
CA ASP A 197 -1.34 -25.80 -2.38
C ASP A 197 -1.69 -24.40 -1.87
N GLN A 198 -0.69 -23.52 -1.77
CA GLN A 198 -0.92 -22.11 -1.43
C GLN A 198 -1.77 -21.39 -2.48
N ARG A 199 -1.50 -21.61 -3.77
CA ARG A 199 -2.31 -21.02 -4.86
C ARG A 199 -3.76 -21.51 -4.82
N MET A 200 -3.95 -22.81 -4.59
CA MET A 200 -5.28 -23.39 -4.47
C MET A 200 -6.01 -22.92 -3.21
N ALA A 201 -5.30 -22.66 -2.11
CA ALA A 201 -5.86 -22.04 -0.92
C ALA A 201 -6.33 -20.59 -1.20
N LEU A 202 -5.50 -19.77 -1.87
CA LEU A 202 -5.85 -18.41 -2.29
C LEU A 202 -7.08 -18.41 -3.22
N ARG A 203 -7.13 -19.33 -4.19
CA ARG A 203 -8.28 -19.49 -5.08
C ARG A 203 -9.56 -19.82 -4.31
N ARG A 204 -9.52 -20.80 -3.41
CA ARG A 204 -10.69 -21.17 -2.58
C ARG A 204 -11.16 -20.03 -1.69
N MET A 205 -10.22 -19.25 -1.14
CA MET A 205 -10.53 -18.06 -0.34
C MET A 205 -11.24 -16.99 -1.19
N GLY A 206 -10.67 -16.66 -2.36
CA GLY A 206 -11.27 -15.71 -3.29
C GLY A 206 -12.64 -16.14 -3.79
N GLU A 207 -12.85 -17.44 -4.09
CA GLU A 207 -14.15 -17.97 -4.48
C GLU A 207 -15.22 -17.81 -3.38
N ARG A 208 -14.85 -17.99 -2.10
CA ARG A 208 -15.78 -17.77 -0.98
C ARG A 208 -16.16 -16.30 -0.86
N GLN A 209 -15.17 -15.41 -0.92
CA GLN A 209 -15.40 -13.96 -0.84
C GLN A 209 -16.24 -13.47 -2.03
N LEU A 210 -15.95 -13.94 -3.24
CA LEU A 210 -16.70 -13.59 -4.45
C LEU A 210 -18.16 -14.01 -4.35
N LYS A 211 -18.44 -15.23 -3.86
CA LYS A 211 -19.82 -15.69 -3.64
C LYS A 211 -20.57 -14.84 -2.61
N GLY A 212 -19.90 -14.47 -1.51
CA GLY A 212 -20.48 -13.59 -0.49
C GLY A 212 -20.82 -12.22 -1.06
N LEU A 213 -19.87 -11.61 -1.77
CA LEU A 213 -20.05 -10.29 -2.38
C LEU A 213 -21.13 -10.28 -3.47
N LEU A 214 -21.17 -11.28 -4.35
CA LEU A 214 -22.21 -11.39 -5.38
C LEU A 214 -23.61 -11.48 -4.75
N LYS A 215 -23.76 -12.30 -3.71
CA LYS A 215 -25.01 -12.39 -2.95
C LYS A 215 -25.38 -11.05 -2.31
N HIS A 216 -24.41 -10.34 -1.72
CA HIS A 216 -24.63 -8.99 -1.16
C HIS A 216 -25.13 -8.01 -2.23
N LEU A 217 -24.56 -8.08 -3.44
CA LEU A 217 -24.95 -7.27 -4.60
C LEU A 217 -26.25 -7.74 -5.28
N GLY A 218 -26.85 -8.85 -4.83
CA GLY A 218 -28.12 -9.37 -5.35
C GLY A 218 -28.02 -10.32 -6.55
N PHE A 219 -26.86 -10.93 -6.76
CA PHE A 219 -26.62 -11.96 -7.79
C PHE A 219 -26.64 -13.39 -7.23
#